data_AF-A0A956LQ69-F1
#
_entry.id   AF-A0A956LQ69-F1
#
_cell.length_a   1.000
_cell.length_b   1.000
_cell.length_c   1.000
_cell.angle_alpha   90.00
_cell.angle_beta   90.00
_cell.angle_gamma   90.00
#
_symmetry.space_group_name_H-M   'P 1'
#
loop_
_entity.id
_entity.type
_entity.pdbx_description
1 polymer ?
#
loop_
_entity_poly.entity_id
_entity_poly.type
_entity_poly.pdbx_seq_one_letter_code
_entity_poly.pdbx_strand_id
1 'polypeptide(L)'
;ECDDANADNTDDCTELCLQPTCGDGYTWAGNEECDDAGESAACDADCTAAACGDGLVNAAAGEACDDGNDVNEDACTAACQAAACGDGFVQAGEECDDANMADGDGCSASCTSELNAQCMQPYNSFNLALRHVNNANGPVGCDSAANNDWLGAGWYRFTGGAGAKMPESPPATYRCGTHATGWLNGAHPAVNEGVAARTVCFHWNGNQCYWSAPIQVVNCDGFYLYSLPVPPACSLRYCGEG
;
A
#
# COMPACT_ATOMS: atom_id res chain seq x y z
N GLU A 1 14.17 -25.40 54.96
CA GLU A 1 15.63 -25.28 54.80
C GLU A 1 16.08 -26.45 53.93
N CYS A 2 16.74 -26.15 52.82
CA CYS A 2 17.39 -27.15 51.97
C CYS A 2 18.90 -27.21 52.32
N ASP A 3 19.57 -28.29 51.92
CA ASP A 3 21.01 -28.47 52.03
C ASP A 3 21.43 -29.50 50.97
N ASP A 4 22.23 -29.07 50.00
CA ASP A 4 22.74 -29.86 48.89
C ASP A 4 24.27 -30.08 48.98
N ALA A 5 24.86 -29.70 50.11
CA ALA A 5 26.26 -29.86 50.47
C ALA A 5 27.27 -29.17 49.54
N ASN A 6 26.89 -28.08 48.86
CA ASN A 6 27.81 -27.23 48.11
C ASN A 6 27.59 -25.73 48.40
N ALA A 7 28.19 -24.85 47.60
CA ALA A 7 28.13 -23.39 47.75
C ALA A 7 27.78 -22.70 46.41
N ASP A 8 27.13 -23.43 45.52
CA ASP A 8 26.59 -22.93 44.27
C ASP A 8 25.20 -22.35 44.56
N ASN A 9 24.89 -21.16 44.03
CA ASN A 9 23.56 -20.57 44.20
C ASN A 9 22.63 -20.91 43.02
N THR A 10 23.10 -21.69 42.04
CA THR A 10 22.42 -21.96 40.76
C THR A 10 21.81 -23.36 40.64
N ASP A 11 21.88 -24.19 41.69
CA ASP A 11 21.41 -25.58 41.70
C ASP A 11 20.35 -25.85 42.80
N ASP A 12 20.40 -26.99 43.48
CA ASP A 12 19.33 -27.49 44.34
C ASP A 12 19.10 -26.64 45.61
N CYS A 13 20.09 -25.84 46.03
CA CYS A 13 19.98 -24.98 47.22
C CYS A 13 20.95 -23.80 47.17
N THR A 14 20.50 -22.62 47.62
CA THR A 14 21.39 -21.46 47.77
C THR A 14 22.33 -21.60 48.98
N GLU A 15 23.44 -20.85 49.01
CA GLU A 15 24.41 -20.78 50.11
C GLU A 15 23.78 -20.33 51.45
N LEU A 16 22.57 -19.76 51.42
CA LEU A 16 21.79 -19.37 52.59
C LEU A 16 20.84 -20.48 53.08
N CYS A 17 20.93 -21.69 52.54
CA CYS A 17 20.05 -22.83 52.81
C CYS A 17 18.57 -22.55 52.47
N LEU A 18 18.34 -21.66 51.50
CA LEU A 18 17.04 -21.29 50.95
C LEU A 18 16.84 -21.97 49.59
N GLN A 19 15.60 -22.36 49.31
CA GLN A 19 15.24 -22.86 47.99
C GLN A 19 15.37 -21.73 46.97
N PRO A 20 15.99 -22.00 45.81
CA PRO A 20 16.09 -21.01 44.74
C PRO A 20 14.69 -20.62 44.26
N THR A 21 14.52 -19.34 43.93
CA THR A 21 13.25 -18.82 43.42
C THR A 21 13.50 -17.69 42.43
N CYS A 22 12.76 -17.71 41.33
CA CYS A 22 12.73 -16.61 40.37
C CYS A 22 12.62 -15.23 41.04
N GLY A 23 13.59 -14.37 40.70
CA GLY A 23 13.77 -13.02 41.22
C GLY A 23 14.71 -12.92 42.42
N ASP A 24 15.45 -13.96 42.76
CA ASP A 24 16.45 -13.94 43.84
C ASP A 24 17.85 -13.49 43.37
N GLY A 25 18.03 -13.30 42.07
CA GLY A 25 19.27 -12.87 41.43
C GLY A 25 20.22 -14.01 41.08
N TYR A 26 19.78 -15.27 41.19
CA TYR A 26 20.56 -16.45 40.84
C TYR A 26 19.75 -17.38 39.92
N THR A 27 20.32 -17.71 38.75
CA THR A 27 19.66 -18.60 37.79
C THR A 27 19.54 -20.02 38.32
N TRP A 28 18.33 -20.56 38.44
CA TRP A 28 18.13 -21.96 38.81
C TRP A 28 18.21 -22.90 37.60
N ALA A 29 19.32 -23.63 37.49
CA ALA A 29 19.63 -24.47 36.34
C ALA A 29 18.52 -25.51 36.03
N GLY A 30 17.95 -25.39 34.83
CA GLY A 30 16.91 -26.30 34.33
C GLY A 30 15.47 -25.96 34.76
N ASN A 31 15.29 -24.89 35.54
CA ASN A 31 13.97 -24.37 35.93
C ASN A 31 13.77 -22.92 35.46
N GLU A 32 14.86 -22.15 35.31
CA GLU A 32 14.86 -20.76 34.88
C GLU A 32 15.84 -20.57 33.72
N GLU A 33 15.51 -19.66 32.80
CA GLU A 33 16.38 -19.28 31.67
C GLU A 33 17.27 -18.08 32.01
N CYS A 34 16.83 -17.24 32.95
CA CYS A 34 17.50 -16.04 33.45
C CYS A 34 17.02 -15.70 34.87
N ASP A 35 17.77 -14.87 35.61
CA ASP A 35 17.29 -14.24 36.85
C ASP A 35 18.11 -12.97 37.13
N ASP A 36 17.52 -11.82 36.77
CA ASP A 36 18.12 -10.50 37.00
C ASP A 36 17.57 -9.81 38.26
N ALA A 37 17.07 -10.60 39.21
CA ALA A 37 16.31 -10.16 40.38
C ALA A 37 15.03 -9.38 40.01
N GLY A 38 14.38 -9.82 38.93
CA GLY A 38 13.15 -9.26 38.37
C GLY A 38 13.23 -9.01 36.86
N GLU A 39 12.21 -8.36 36.32
CA GLU A 39 12.14 -8.01 34.90
C GLU A 39 13.31 -7.10 34.48
N SER A 40 13.94 -7.47 33.36
CA SER A 40 15.05 -6.77 32.74
C SER A 40 14.92 -6.80 31.22
N ALA A 41 15.81 -6.09 30.51
CA ALA A 41 15.84 -6.11 29.05
C ALA A 41 16.13 -7.49 28.43
N ALA A 42 16.50 -8.50 29.22
CA ALA A 42 16.79 -9.85 28.76
C ALA A 42 16.02 -10.93 29.54
N CYS A 43 15.24 -10.55 30.56
CA CYS A 43 14.61 -11.49 31.47
C CYS A 43 13.20 -11.04 31.83
N ASP A 44 12.23 -11.95 31.72
CA ASP A 44 10.84 -11.70 32.10
C ASP A 44 10.63 -11.85 33.60
N ALA A 45 9.46 -11.41 34.05
CA ALA A 45 9.08 -11.48 35.46
C ALA A 45 8.89 -12.90 36.00
N ASP A 46 8.78 -13.91 35.12
CA ASP A 46 8.70 -15.34 35.47
C ASP A 46 9.97 -16.13 35.09
N CYS A 47 11.07 -15.42 34.81
CA CYS A 47 12.39 -15.98 34.58
C CYS A 47 12.54 -16.78 33.26
N THR A 48 11.70 -16.48 32.28
CA THR A 48 11.95 -16.78 30.86
C THR A 48 12.77 -15.68 30.19
N ALA A 49 13.43 -16.02 29.08
CA ALA A 49 14.16 -15.04 28.30
C ALA A 49 13.19 -14.08 27.59
N ALA A 50 13.37 -12.78 27.80
CA ALA A 50 12.53 -11.74 27.21
C ALA A 50 12.47 -11.86 25.69
N ALA A 51 11.28 -12.11 25.15
CA ALA A 51 11.07 -12.21 23.72
C ALA A 51 9.65 -11.81 23.30
N CYS A 52 9.58 -10.87 22.37
CA CYS A 52 8.32 -10.56 21.72
C CYS A 52 7.66 -11.80 21.09
N GLY A 53 6.39 -12.00 21.40
CA GLY A 53 5.55 -13.12 20.98
C GLY A 53 5.53 -14.30 21.95
N ASP A 54 6.07 -14.17 23.16
CA ASP A 54 6.07 -15.24 24.18
C ASP A 54 4.84 -15.22 25.11
N GLY A 55 4.01 -14.17 25.02
CA GLY A 55 2.79 -13.97 25.81
C GLY A 55 2.99 -13.17 27.09
N LEU A 56 4.20 -12.65 27.34
CA LEU A 56 4.56 -11.85 28.50
C LEU A 56 5.01 -10.46 28.06
N VAL A 57 4.42 -9.42 28.65
CA VAL A 57 4.84 -8.04 28.34
C VAL A 57 6.07 -7.69 29.17
N ASN A 58 7.19 -7.43 28.51
CA ASN A 58 8.42 -6.97 29.11
C ASN A 58 8.71 -5.50 28.78
N ALA A 59 8.31 -4.60 29.69
CA ALA A 59 8.50 -3.17 29.51
C ALA A 59 9.99 -2.77 29.53
N ALA A 60 10.83 -3.50 30.27
CA ALA A 60 12.27 -3.28 30.31
C ALA A 60 12.97 -3.65 28.98
N ALA A 61 12.43 -4.60 28.21
CA ALA A 61 12.87 -4.94 26.86
C ALA A 61 12.30 -3.99 25.78
N GLY A 62 11.34 -3.13 26.14
CA GLY A 62 10.73 -2.13 25.25
C GLY A 62 9.40 -2.55 24.63
N GLU A 63 8.78 -3.61 25.16
CA GLU A 63 7.50 -4.11 24.70
C GLU A 63 6.36 -3.25 25.27
N ALA A 64 5.47 -2.81 24.37
CA ALA A 64 4.26 -2.08 24.72
C ALA A 64 3.04 -3.02 24.85
N CYS A 65 3.13 -4.19 24.22
CA CYS A 65 2.16 -5.27 24.23
C CYS A 65 2.88 -6.59 23.93
N ASP A 66 2.24 -7.71 24.23
CA ASP A 66 2.62 -9.04 23.80
C ASP A 66 1.35 -9.90 23.82
N ASP A 67 1.00 -10.51 22.69
CA ASP A 67 -0.18 -11.36 22.57
C ASP A 67 0.16 -12.82 22.23
N GLY A 68 1.43 -13.19 22.35
CA GLY A 68 1.93 -14.54 22.17
C GLY A 68 2.08 -15.01 20.72
N ASN A 69 2.18 -14.08 19.75
CA ASN A 69 2.38 -14.44 18.35
C ASN A 69 3.16 -13.38 17.53
N ASP A 70 3.49 -13.71 16.28
CA ASP A 70 4.28 -12.87 15.34
C ASP A 70 3.41 -12.28 14.19
N VAL A 71 2.12 -12.00 14.41
CA VAL A 71 1.19 -11.45 13.41
C VAL A 71 1.12 -9.93 13.57
N ASN A 72 1.16 -9.17 12.46
CA ASN A 72 1.13 -7.70 12.56
C ASN A 72 -0.27 -7.11 12.42
N GLU A 73 -1.21 -7.91 11.91
CA GLU A 73 -2.57 -7.50 11.54
C GLU A 73 -3.59 -7.58 12.69
N ASP A 74 -3.14 -7.80 13.93
CA ASP A 74 -3.97 -7.80 15.14
C ASP A 74 -3.66 -6.60 16.06
N ALA A 75 -3.85 -6.74 17.38
CA ALA A 75 -3.66 -5.62 18.30
C ALA A 75 -2.20 -5.38 18.70
N CYS A 76 -1.31 -6.35 18.46
CA CYS A 76 0.08 -6.29 18.84
C CYS A 76 0.98 -6.74 17.69
N THR A 77 1.82 -5.84 17.19
CA THR A 77 2.72 -6.19 16.09
C THR A 77 3.79 -7.18 16.53
N ALA A 78 4.43 -7.86 15.57
CA ALA A 78 5.58 -8.74 15.80
C ALA A 78 6.85 -8.00 16.32
N ALA A 79 6.75 -6.68 16.52
CA ALA A 79 7.75 -5.85 17.20
C ALA A 79 7.31 -5.42 18.61
N CYS A 80 6.24 -6.03 19.13
CA CYS A 80 5.63 -5.76 20.42
C CYS A 80 5.26 -4.30 20.61
N GLN A 81 4.86 -3.67 19.51
CA GLN A 81 4.27 -2.34 19.49
C GLN A 81 2.77 -2.48 19.29
N ALA A 82 2.00 -1.69 20.03
CA ALA A 82 0.56 -1.64 19.86
C ALA A 82 0.20 -1.21 18.44
N ALA A 83 -0.80 -1.87 17.85
CA ALA A 83 -1.34 -1.52 16.55
C ALA A 83 -1.68 -0.03 16.47
N ALA A 84 -1.25 0.63 15.40
CA ALA A 84 -1.46 2.05 15.21
C ALA A 84 -1.60 2.41 13.73
N CYS A 85 -2.57 3.30 13.48
CA CYS A 85 -2.75 3.86 12.15
C CYS A 85 -1.47 4.54 11.63
N GLY A 86 -1.05 4.14 10.43
CA GLY A 86 0.15 4.62 9.75
C GLY A 86 1.41 3.83 10.10
N ASP A 87 1.30 2.63 10.68
CA ASP A 87 2.45 1.78 11.03
C ASP A 87 2.86 0.80 9.92
N GLY A 88 2.10 0.74 8.82
CA GLY A 88 2.38 -0.08 7.65
C GLY A 88 1.59 -1.39 7.61
N PHE A 89 0.73 -1.67 8.59
CA PHE A 89 -0.10 -2.86 8.64
C PHE A 89 -1.56 -2.47 8.76
N VAL A 90 -2.46 -3.21 8.08
CA VAL A 90 -3.90 -2.98 8.22
C VAL A 90 -4.42 -3.87 9.33
N GLN A 91 -4.69 -3.29 10.50
CA GLN A 91 -5.13 -4.07 11.67
C GLN A 91 -6.65 -4.14 11.82
N ALA A 92 -7.09 -4.99 12.75
CA ALA A 92 -8.51 -5.15 13.06
C ALA A 92 -9.16 -3.84 13.53
N GLY A 93 -9.99 -3.25 12.66
CA GLY A 93 -10.70 -1.99 12.93
C GLY A 93 -10.30 -0.85 11.99
N GLU A 94 -9.24 -1.03 11.22
CA GLU A 94 -8.79 -0.10 10.20
C GLU A 94 -9.38 -0.44 8.83
N GLU A 95 -9.68 0.58 8.02
CA GLU A 95 -10.12 0.39 6.63
C GLU A 95 -8.94 0.38 5.65
N CYS A 96 -7.82 0.99 6.03
CA CYS A 96 -6.60 1.15 5.25
C CYS A 96 -5.43 1.46 6.19
N ASP A 97 -4.22 1.38 5.65
CA ASP A 97 -2.98 1.91 6.22
C ASP A 97 -2.04 2.25 5.04
N ASP A 98 -1.45 3.45 5.04
CA ASP A 98 -0.48 3.89 4.02
C ASP A 98 0.89 4.29 4.64
N ALA A 99 1.22 3.65 5.76
CA ALA A 99 2.47 3.75 6.49
C ALA A 99 2.84 5.18 6.96
N ASN A 100 1.83 6.07 7.06
CA ASN A 100 2.00 7.38 7.66
C ASN A 100 0.65 7.94 8.18
N MET A 101 0.67 9.14 8.76
CA MET A 101 -0.53 9.81 9.33
C MET A 101 -0.88 11.12 8.59
N ALA A 102 -0.47 11.27 7.33
CA ALA A 102 -0.91 12.38 6.51
C ALA A 102 -2.35 12.14 6.08
N ASP A 103 -3.09 13.24 5.91
CA ASP A 103 -4.40 13.18 5.26
C ASP A 103 -4.23 13.49 3.76
N GLY A 104 -5.03 12.83 2.92
CA GLY A 104 -5.14 13.05 1.49
C GLY A 104 -4.18 12.25 0.61
N ASP A 105 -3.45 11.28 1.14
CA ASP A 105 -2.48 10.46 0.40
C ASP A 105 -2.85 8.97 0.24
N GLY A 106 -4.00 8.57 0.78
CA GLY A 106 -4.57 7.25 0.54
C GLY A 106 -5.38 6.75 1.72
N CYS A 107 -4.87 7.02 2.91
CA CYS A 107 -5.48 6.69 4.18
C CYS A 107 -5.42 7.88 5.14
N SER A 108 -6.54 8.25 5.76
CA SER A 108 -6.56 9.36 6.71
C SER A 108 -5.73 9.02 7.94
N ALA A 109 -5.37 10.02 8.74
CA ALA A 109 -4.82 9.84 10.09
C ALA A 109 -5.74 9.08 11.07
N SER A 110 -6.99 8.79 10.69
CA SER A 110 -7.94 7.96 11.46
C SER A 110 -8.22 6.59 10.82
N CYS A 111 -7.37 6.15 9.89
CA CYS A 111 -7.46 4.87 9.18
C CYS A 111 -8.79 4.61 8.47
N THR A 112 -9.38 5.69 7.99
CA THR A 112 -10.49 5.69 7.04
C THR A 112 -9.97 5.91 5.63
N SER A 113 -10.54 5.20 4.65
CA SER A 113 -10.10 5.31 3.26
C SER A 113 -10.49 6.67 2.69
N GLU A 114 -9.50 7.50 2.36
CA GLU A 114 -9.72 8.83 1.78
C GLU A 114 -9.76 8.81 0.25
N LEU A 115 -9.13 7.80 -0.32
CA LEU A 115 -9.00 7.64 -1.75
C LEU A 115 -9.67 6.37 -2.23
N ASN A 116 -10.25 6.40 -3.42
CA ASN A 116 -10.79 5.19 -4.01
C ASN A 116 -9.67 4.14 -4.13
N ALA A 117 -9.87 2.94 -3.59
CA ALA A 117 -8.85 1.87 -3.57
C ALA A 117 -8.18 1.60 -4.92
N GLN A 118 -8.86 1.84 -6.04
CA GLN A 118 -8.30 1.72 -7.39
C GLN A 118 -7.09 2.64 -7.63
N CYS A 119 -6.99 3.76 -6.93
CA CYS A 119 -5.88 4.71 -7.01
C CYS A 119 -4.57 4.16 -6.41
N MET A 120 -4.67 3.17 -5.52
CA MET A 120 -3.55 2.50 -4.86
C MET A 120 -3.16 1.18 -5.55
N GLN A 121 -3.95 0.72 -6.53
CA GLN A 121 -3.65 -0.48 -7.30
C GLN A 121 -2.60 -0.18 -8.39
N PRO A 122 -1.80 -1.19 -8.81
CA PRO A 122 -0.86 -1.02 -9.91
C PRO A 122 -1.54 -0.52 -11.20
N TYR A 123 -0.92 0.47 -11.85
CA TYR A 123 -1.37 1.02 -13.12
C TYR A 123 -0.21 1.29 -14.08
N ASN A 124 -0.52 1.38 -15.37
CA ASN A 124 0.42 1.73 -16.43
C ASN A 124 0.46 3.25 -16.66
N SER A 125 1.50 3.74 -17.31
CA SER A 125 1.65 5.17 -17.60
C SER A 125 1.79 5.45 -19.09
N PHE A 126 0.98 6.38 -19.58
CA PHE A 126 1.21 7.05 -20.85
C PHE A 126 2.11 8.26 -20.61
N ASN A 127 3.34 8.22 -21.11
CA ASN A 127 4.33 9.29 -20.90
C ASN A 127 4.90 9.87 -22.20
N LEU A 128 4.58 9.29 -23.36
CA LEU A 128 5.14 9.72 -24.63
C LEU A 128 4.51 11.03 -25.10
N ALA A 129 5.36 12.03 -25.36
CA ALA A 129 4.96 13.35 -25.86
C ALA A 129 4.09 13.30 -27.13
N LEU A 130 4.24 12.23 -27.91
CA LEU A 130 3.47 12.05 -29.12
C LEU A 130 1.97 11.82 -28.88
N ARG A 131 1.54 11.42 -27.66
CA ARG A 131 0.11 11.30 -27.28
C ARG A 131 -0.58 12.63 -26.99
N HIS A 132 0.18 13.71 -26.86
CA HIS A 132 -0.38 15.00 -26.53
C HIS A 132 -1.22 15.57 -27.67
N VAL A 133 -2.34 16.24 -27.36
CA VAL A 133 -3.27 16.84 -28.35
C VAL A 133 -2.61 17.84 -29.31
N ASN A 134 -1.51 18.48 -28.89
CA ASN A 134 -0.76 19.40 -29.75
C ASN A 134 0.19 18.70 -30.72
N ASN A 135 0.42 17.40 -30.57
CA ASN A 135 1.31 16.68 -31.47
C ASN A 135 0.63 16.42 -32.82
N ALA A 136 1.04 17.18 -33.83
CA ALA A 136 0.62 17.02 -35.22
C ALA A 136 1.70 16.33 -36.10
N ASN A 137 2.91 16.11 -35.57
CA ASN A 137 4.09 15.70 -36.32
C ASN A 137 4.68 14.40 -35.76
N GLY A 138 4.55 13.28 -36.48
CA GLY A 138 5.22 12.05 -36.09
C GLY A 138 4.72 10.81 -36.83
N PRO A 139 5.39 9.66 -36.65
CA PRO A 139 4.90 8.38 -37.16
C PRO A 139 3.50 8.12 -36.60
N VAL A 140 2.54 7.90 -37.51
CA VAL A 140 1.14 7.68 -37.13
C VAL A 140 1.02 6.25 -36.59
N GLY A 141 0.65 6.14 -35.32
CA GLY A 141 0.49 4.88 -34.61
C GLY A 141 -0.94 4.64 -34.12
N CYS A 142 -1.11 3.52 -33.43
CA CYS A 142 -2.39 3.04 -32.92
C CYS A 142 -2.19 2.26 -31.61
N ASP A 143 -3.22 2.19 -30.78
CA ASP A 143 -3.23 1.40 -29.55
C ASP A 143 -3.78 -0.03 -29.79
N SER A 144 -3.40 -0.70 -30.89
CA SER A 144 -3.94 -2.04 -31.25
C SER A 144 -3.04 -3.22 -30.92
N ALA A 145 -1.75 -3.00 -30.68
CA ALA A 145 -0.76 -3.99 -30.29
C ALA A 145 0.19 -3.36 -29.28
N ALA A 146 0.68 -4.15 -28.33
CA ALA A 146 1.58 -3.65 -27.29
C ALA A 146 2.78 -2.92 -27.92
N ASN A 147 3.05 -1.71 -27.43
CA ASN A 147 4.13 -0.84 -27.87
C ASN A 147 4.71 -0.11 -26.64
N ASN A 148 5.65 0.82 -26.85
CA ASN A 148 6.41 1.48 -25.78
C ASN A 148 5.57 1.91 -24.55
N ASP A 149 4.38 2.50 -24.74
CA ASP A 149 3.55 2.99 -23.63
C ASP A 149 2.11 2.44 -23.62
N TRP A 150 1.73 1.63 -24.61
CA TRP A 150 0.49 0.85 -24.60
C TRP A 150 0.80 -0.62 -24.33
N LEU A 151 0.31 -1.15 -23.21
CA LEU A 151 0.55 -2.53 -22.77
C LEU A 151 -0.69 -3.42 -22.88
N GLY A 152 -1.72 -2.97 -23.60
CA GLY A 152 -3.01 -3.66 -23.73
C GLY A 152 -4.09 -3.07 -22.83
N ALA A 153 -5.22 -3.76 -22.69
CA ALA A 153 -6.31 -3.27 -21.84
C ALA A 153 -5.89 -3.24 -20.36
N GLY A 154 -6.31 -2.21 -19.63
CA GLY A 154 -5.98 -2.06 -18.21
C GLY A 154 -6.09 -0.63 -17.72
N TRP A 155 -5.58 -0.39 -16.52
CA TRP A 155 -5.55 0.94 -15.90
C TRP A 155 -4.34 1.74 -16.36
N TYR A 156 -4.59 2.98 -16.76
CA TYR A 156 -3.57 3.92 -17.23
C TYR A 156 -3.69 5.28 -16.56
N ARG A 157 -2.54 5.94 -16.37
CA ARG A 157 -2.41 7.35 -16.00
C ARG A 157 -1.69 8.11 -17.12
N PHE A 158 -2.14 9.32 -17.44
CA PHE A 158 -1.38 10.24 -18.28
C PHE A 158 -0.36 11.00 -17.43
N THR A 159 0.90 10.99 -17.86
CA THR A 159 2.00 11.69 -17.18
C THR A 159 2.98 12.30 -18.19
N GLY A 160 3.87 13.16 -17.69
CA GLY A 160 5.00 13.68 -18.46
C GLY A 160 4.58 14.33 -19.78
N GLY A 161 5.21 13.95 -20.88
CA GLY A 161 4.95 14.55 -22.19
C GLY A 161 3.56 14.24 -22.75
N ALA A 162 2.88 13.19 -22.27
CA ALA A 162 1.54 12.86 -22.75
C ALA A 162 0.46 13.81 -22.20
N GLY A 163 0.79 14.64 -21.20
CA GLY A 163 -0.17 15.48 -20.47
C GLY A 163 -0.56 14.85 -19.14
N ALA A 164 -1.63 15.36 -18.52
CA ALA A 164 -2.12 14.95 -17.21
C ALA A 164 -3.45 14.18 -17.26
N LYS A 165 -4.25 14.35 -18.31
CA LYS A 165 -5.58 13.72 -18.44
C LYS A 165 -6.00 13.56 -19.90
N MET A 166 -7.08 12.81 -20.14
CA MET A 166 -7.72 12.80 -21.46
C MET A 166 -8.42 14.13 -21.73
N PRO A 167 -8.51 14.60 -22.99
CA PRO A 167 -9.28 15.78 -23.31
C PRO A 167 -10.79 15.53 -23.22
N GLU A 168 -11.53 16.49 -22.66
CA GLU A 168 -13.01 16.48 -22.57
C GLU A 168 -13.68 17.11 -23.80
N SER A 169 -12.88 17.59 -24.75
CA SER A 169 -13.32 18.10 -26.04
C SER A 169 -12.61 17.35 -27.17
N PRO A 170 -13.26 17.13 -28.32
CA PRO A 170 -12.69 16.33 -29.40
C PRO A 170 -11.46 17.01 -30.01
N PRO A 171 -10.26 16.40 -29.92
CA PRO A 171 -9.09 16.88 -30.64
C PRO A 171 -9.34 16.78 -32.15
N ALA A 172 -8.66 17.61 -32.94
CA ALA A 172 -8.69 17.47 -34.39
C ALA A 172 -8.12 16.11 -34.82
N THR A 173 -8.62 15.56 -35.93
CA THR A 173 -8.01 14.38 -36.55
C THR A 173 -6.53 14.62 -36.87
N TYR A 174 -5.73 13.57 -36.95
CA TYR A 174 -4.28 13.68 -37.13
C TYR A 174 -3.61 14.46 -35.99
N ARG A 175 -4.01 14.20 -34.75
CA ARG A 175 -3.33 14.64 -33.53
C ARG A 175 -2.97 13.44 -32.66
N CYS A 176 -2.19 13.67 -31.61
CA CYS A 176 -1.78 12.63 -30.64
C CYS A 176 -1.06 11.46 -31.31
N GLY A 177 -0.37 11.71 -32.44
CA GLY A 177 0.34 10.68 -33.18
C GLY A 177 -0.57 9.57 -33.73
N THR A 178 -1.82 9.89 -34.06
CA THR A 178 -2.78 8.92 -34.62
C THR A 178 -3.68 9.53 -35.70
N HIS A 179 -4.41 8.69 -36.43
CA HIS A 179 -5.42 9.11 -37.40
C HIS A 179 -6.70 9.59 -36.70
N ALA A 180 -7.24 8.75 -35.81
CA ALA A 180 -8.48 8.97 -35.09
C ALA A 180 -8.22 9.17 -33.60
N THR A 181 -8.52 10.37 -33.12
CA THR A 181 -8.15 10.84 -31.78
C THR A 181 -9.20 10.48 -30.73
N GLY A 182 -8.79 9.73 -29.72
CA GLY A 182 -9.62 9.32 -28.60
C GLY A 182 -9.70 10.39 -27.51
N TRP A 183 -10.90 10.72 -27.07
CA TRP A 183 -11.20 11.75 -26.07
C TRP A 183 -12.35 11.32 -25.17
N LEU A 184 -12.44 11.90 -23.97
CA LEU A 184 -13.47 11.56 -23.00
C LEU A 184 -14.78 12.28 -23.35
N ASN A 185 -15.83 11.52 -23.65
CA ASN A 185 -17.14 12.10 -23.94
C ASN A 185 -17.90 12.41 -22.64
N GLY A 186 -17.69 13.61 -22.13
CA GLY A 186 -18.25 14.10 -20.87
C GLY A 186 -17.18 14.54 -19.89
N ALA A 187 -17.61 14.99 -18.71
CA ALA A 187 -16.70 15.44 -17.67
C ALA A 187 -16.01 14.26 -16.96
N HIS A 188 -14.78 14.49 -16.52
CA HIS A 188 -14.11 13.60 -15.57
C HIS A 188 -14.91 13.51 -14.27
N PRO A 189 -14.86 12.37 -13.55
CA PRO A 189 -15.58 12.21 -12.30
C PRO A 189 -15.06 13.13 -11.19
N ALA A 190 -15.95 13.44 -10.25
CA ALA A 190 -15.55 14.02 -8.96
C ALA A 190 -14.87 12.95 -8.09
N VAL A 191 -14.07 13.36 -7.10
CA VAL A 191 -13.36 12.44 -6.19
C VAL A 191 -14.34 11.49 -5.48
N ASN A 192 -15.47 12.02 -5.00
CA ASN A 192 -16.50 11.25 -4.31
C ASN A 192 -17.38 10.38 -5.22
N GLU A 193 -17.22 10.44 -6.55
CA GLU A 193 -17.97 9.57 -7.48
C GLU A 193 -17.40 8.15 -7.52
N GLY A 194 -16.14 7.97 -7.08
CA GLY A 194 -15.43 6.70 -7.13
C GLY A 194 -15.14 6.26 -8.57
N VAL A 195 -15.21 4.95 -8.83
CA VAL A 195 -15.00 4.39 -10.16
C VAL A 195 -16.24 4.63 -11.03
N ALA A 196 -16.15 5.64 -11.88
CA ALA A 196 -17.26 6.13 -12.68
C ALA A 196 -17.24 5.54 -14.10
N ALA A 197 -18.41 5.10 -14.58
CA ALA A 197 -18.57 4.69 -15.97
C ALA A 197 -18.54 5.92 -16.89
N ARG A 198 -17.71 5.87 -17.93
CA ARG A 198 -17.61 6.91 -18.97
C ARG A 198 -17.50 6.26 -20.35
N THR A 199 -17.50 7.09 -21.38
CA THR A 199 -17.31 6.66 -22.77
C THR A 199 -16.19 7.45 -23.40
N VAL A 200 -15.27 6.75 -24.05
CA VAL A 200 -14.30 7.39 -24.96
C VAL A 200 -14.92 7.42 -26.35
N CYS A 201 -14.83 8.57 -27.00
CA CYS A 201 -15.18 8.76 -28.40
C CYS A 201 -13.90 8.94 -29.22
N PHE A 202 -13.92 8.46 -30.46
CA PHE A 202 -12.82 8.65 -31.41
C PHE A 202 -13.28 9.49 -32.59
N HIS A 203 -12.65 10.66 -32.74
CA HIS A 203 -12.96 11.60 -33.81
C HIS A 203 -12.35 11.13 -35.12
N TRP A 204 -13.17 10.91 -36.14
CA TRP A 204 -12.75 10.52 -37.47
C TRP A 204 -13.74 10.98 -38.55
N ASN A 205 -13.21 11.35 -39.72
CA ASN A 205 -14.00 11.67 -40.92
C ASN A 205 -15.14 12.70 -40.67
N GLY A 206 -14.87 13.73 -39.86
CA GLY A 206 -15.84 14.77 -39.49
C GLY A 206 -16.88 14.35 -38.44
N ASN A 207 -16.90 13.10 -37.99
CA ASN A 207 -17.72 12.64 -36.86
C ASN A 207 -16.86 12.56 -35.60
N GLN A 208 -17.18 13.38 -34.60
CA GLN A 208 -16.46 13.48 -33.33
C GLN A 208 -16.52 12.21 -32.47
N CYS A 209 -17.51 11.33 -32.71
CA CYS A 209 -17.64 10.05 -32.05
C CYS A 209 -17.95 8.95 -33.08
N TYR A 210 -17.06 8.79 -34.07
CA TYR A 210 -17.25 7.78 -35.12
C TYR A 210 -17.14 6.36 -34.55
N TRP A 211 -16.16 6.13 -33.67
CA TRP A 211 -16.11 4.96 -32.80
C TRP A 211 -16.26 5.38 -31.35
N SER A 212 -16.69 4.45 -30.51
CA SER A 212 -16.73 4.63 -29.06
C SER A 212 -16.37 3.35 -28.34
N ALA A 213 -15.95 3.49 -27.09
CA ALA A 213 -15.73 2.39 -26.17
C ALA A 213 -16.16 2.79 -24.76
N PRO A 214 -16.87 1.92 -24.01
CA PRO A 214 -17.11 2.13 -22.60
C PRO A 214 -15.79 2.00 -21.83
N ILE A 215 -15.59 2.87 -20.85
CA ILE A 215 -14.43 2.87 -19.97
C ILE A 215 -14.85 3.11 -18.52
N GLN A 216 -13.92 2.91 -17.60
CA GLN A 216 -14.06 3.40 -16.23
C GLN A 216 -13.01 4.48 -15.96
N VAL A 217 -13.38 5.51 -15.20
CA VAL A 217 -12.49 6.59 -14.79
C VAL A 217 -12.64 6.78 -13.29
N VAL A 218 -11.53 6.98 -12.60
CA VAL A 218 -11.53 7.36 -11.19
C VAL A 218 -10.67 8.61 -11.00
N ASN A 219 -11.14 9.52 -10.14
CA ASN A 219 -10.43 10.71 -9.74
C ASN A 219 -9.70 10.45 -8.43
N CYS A 220 -8.38 10.44 -8.49
CA CYS A 220 -7.48 10.12 -7.38
C CYS A 220 -6.94 11.39 -6.70
N ASP A 221 -7.79 12.41 -6.58
CA ASP A 221 -7.49 13.71 -5.98
C ASP A 221 -6.15 14.33 -6.44
N GLY A 222 -6.05 14.61 -7.74
CA GLY A 222 -4.87 15.23 -8.35
C GLY A 222 -4.43 14.55 -9.65
N PHE A 223 -4.87 13.32 -9.89
CA PHE A 223 -4.74 12.65 -11.17
C PHE A 223 -5.93 11.74 -11.45
N TYR A 224 -6.02 11.25 -12.68
CA TYR A 224 -7.07 10.33 -13.10
C TYR A 224 -6.46 9.01 -13.55
N LEU A 225 -7.12 7.91 -13.19
CA LEU A 225 -6.88 6.60 -13.78
C LEU A 225 -8.01 6.22 -14.72
N TYR A 226 -7.66 5.58 -15.82
CA TYR A 226 -8.59 5.16 -16.87
C TYR A 226 -8.44 3.67 -17.12
N SER A 227 -9.53 2.91 -16.95
CA SER A 227 -9.62 1.51 -17.38
C SER A 227 -9.97 1.50 -18.86
N LEU A 228 -8.95 1.29 -19.69
CA LEU A 228 -9.05 1.43 -21.13
C LEU A 228 -9.09 0.06 -21.81
N PRO A 229 -10.08 -0.22 -22.68
CA PRO A 229 -10.10 -1.44 -23.49
C PRO A 229 -9.20 -1.28 -24.72
N VAL A 230 -8.96 -2.39 -25.43
CA VAL A 230 -8.33 -2.35 -26.75
C VAL A 230 -9.25 -1.59 -27.72
N PRO A 231 -8.78 -0.54 -28.43
CA PRO A 231 -9.59 0.19 -29.38
C PRO A 231 -10.08 -0.68 -30.54
N PRO A 232 -11.25 -0.37 -31.12
CA PRO A 232 -11.87 -1.16 -32.19
C PRO A 232 -11.05 -1.28 -33.49
N ALA A 233 -10.06 -0.42 -33.76
CA ALA A 233 -9.23 -0.49 -34.96
C ALA A 233 -7.82 0.10 -34.76
N CYS A 234 -6.87 -0.28 -35.61
CA CYS A 234 -5.48 0.23 -35.57
C CYS A 234 -5.32 1.63 -36.19
N SER A 235 -6.35 2.46 -36.15
CA SER A 235 -6.22 3.90 -36.48
C SER A 235 -6.50 4.78 -35.27
N LEU A 236 -6.76 4.17 -34.11
CA LEU A 236 -7.28 4.82 -32.92
C LEU A 236 -6.20 4.86 -31.84
N ARG A 237 -6.14 5.98 -31.12
CA ARG A 237 -5.27 6.15 -29.96
C ARG A 237 -5.92 7.05 -28.92
N TYR A 238 -5.69 6.78 -27.65
CA TYR A 238 -6.11 7.67 -26.56
C TYR A 238 -5.18 8.90 -26.49
N CYS A 239 -5.77 10.09 -26.58
CA CYS A 239 -5.06 11.36 -26.45
C CYS A 239 -4.92 11.79 -25.00
N GLY A 240 -3.84 12.52 -24.71
CA GLY A 240 -3.71 13.28 -23.47
C GLY A 240 -3.58 14.78 -23.72
N GLU A 241 -3.97 15.57 -22.73
CA GLU A 241 -3.83 17.02 -22.65
C GLU A 241 -3.34 17.43 -21.26
N GLY A 242 -2.96 18.71 -21.14
CA GLY A 242 -2.50 19.31 -19.88
C GLY A 242 -1.10 19.87 -20.01
#